data_AF-E4T860-F1
#
_entry.id   AF-E4T860-F1
#
_cell.length_a   1.000
_cell.length_b   1.000
_cell.length_c   1.000
_cell.angle_alpha   90.00
_cell.angle_beta   90.00
_cell.angle_gamma   90.00
#
_symmetry.space_group_name_H-M   'P 1'
#
loop_
_entity.id
_entity.type
_entity.pdbx_description
1 polymer ?
#
loop_
_entity_poly.entity_id
_entity_poly.type
_entity_poly.pdbx_seq_one_letter_code
_entity_poly.pdbx_strand_id
1 'polypeptide(L)'
;MNESNYKYTATLLLPEDGKQYWTDIMQGRAAVPEDITVGSPVVMATALYTDGTFVVAGVSKSKDPTDYNIVFAWVYDQDGNKYPGWPIDLSDNEDFFVNSIAFSPTDADEADYLLIVSEAKV
;
A
#
# COMPACT_ATOMS: atom_id res chain seq x y z
N MET A 1 -11.05 13.58 7.20
CA MET A 1 -10.50 13.10 8.49
C MET A 1 -9.54 14.16 9.02
N ASN A 2 -9.45 14.33 10.34
CA ASN A 2 -8.48 15.25 10.95
C ASN A 2 -7.21 14.44 11.27
N GLU A 3 -6.07 14.81 10.68
CA GLU A 3 -4.79 14.08 10.86
C GLU A 3 -4.30 14.07 12.32
N SER A 4 -4.81 14.98 13.14
CA SER A 4 -4.46 15.16 14.56
C SER A 4 -4.80 14.00 15.50
N ASN A 5 -5.53 12.99 15.01
CA ASN A 5 -6.00 11.88 15.85
C ASN A 5 -5.06 10.66 15.82
N TYR A 6 -4.05 10.65 14.97
CA TYR A 6 -3.13 9.52 14.82
C TYR A 6 -1.82 9.79 15.54
N LYS A 7 -1.28 8.75 16.20
CA LYS A 7 -0.01 8.83 16.94
C LYS A 7 1.18 8.84 16.00
N TYR A 8 1.10 8.09 14.91
CA TYR A 8 2.16 7.97 13.92
C TYR A 8 1.63 8.23 12.52
N THR A 9 2.35 9.04 11.76
CA THR A 9 2.02 9.38 10.37
C THR A 9 3.24 9.18 9.50
N ALA A 10 3.06 8.54 8.34
CA ALA A 10 4.08 8.40 7.31
C ALA A 10 3.48 8.56 5.92
N THR A 11 4.30 8.95 4.95
CA THR A 11 3.88 9.14 3.57
C THR A 11 4.41 8.02 2.70
N LEU A 12 3.50 7.28 2.06
CA LEU A 12 3.78 6.46 0.88
C LEU A 12 3.89 7.39 -0.32
N LEU A 13 5.12 7.73 -0.70
CA LEU A 13 5.37 8.60 -1.85
C LEU A 13 5.38 7.78 -3.13
N LEU A 14 4.37 8.00 -3.96
CA LEU A 14 4.29 7.47 -5.31
C LEU A 14 5.01 8.39 -6.30
N PRO A 15 5.48 7.88 -7.45
CA PRO A 15 5.91 8.73 -8.56
C PRO A 15 4.81 9.71 -9.00
N GLU A 16 5.17 10.71 -9.80
CA GLU A 16 4.18 11.53 -10.51
C GLU A 16 3.21 10.64 -11.29
N ASP A 17 1.91 10.96 -11.24
CA ASP A 17 0.80 10.15 -11.78
C ASP A 17 0.72 8.71 -11.24
N GLY A 18 1.44 8.40 -10.16
CA GLY A 18 1.54 7.06 -9.61
C GLY A 18 0.20 6.45 -9.20
N LYS A 19 -0.76 7.26 -8.72
CA LYS A 19 -2.10 6.76 -8.36
C LYS A 19 -2.83 6.19 -9.58
N GLN A 20 -2.79 6.91 -10.69
CA GLN A 20 -3.41 6.46 -11.95
C GLN A 20 -2.70 5.21 -12.48
N TYR A 21 -1.36 5.24 -12.58
CA TYR A 21 -0.60 4.10 -13.09
C TYR A 21 -0.79 2.82 -12.27
N TRP A 22 -0.77 2.93 -10.93
CA TRP A 22 -0.93 1.76 -10.07
C TRP A 22 -2.36 1.22 -10.13
N THR A 23 -3.36 2.11 -10.25
CA THR A 23 -4.76 1.72 -10.50
C THR A 23 -4.91 0.99 -11.83
N ASP A 24 -4.28 1.44 -12.90
CA ASP A 24 -4.37 0.78 -14.20
C ASP A 24 -3.70 -0.60 -14.19
N ILE A 25 -2.60 -0.78 -13.48
CA ILE A 25 -2.01 -2.11 -13.25
C ILE A 25 -2.99 -2.97 -12.44
N MET A 26 -3.54 -2.43 -11.35
CA MET A 26 -4.48 -3.15 -10.49
C MET A 26 -5.72 -3.63 -11.24
N GLN A 27 -6.25 -2.83 -12.16
CA GLN A 27 -7.47 -3.11 -12.92
C GLN A 27 -7.20 -3.79 -14.28
N GLY A 28 -5.98 -4.29 -14.51
CA GLY A 28 -5.60 -4.99 -15.74
C GLY A 28 -5.58 -4.13 -17.01
N ARG A 29 -5.63 -2.80 -16.87
CA ARG A 29 -5.61 -1.82 -17.97
C ARG A 29 -4.21 -1.52 -18.46
N ALA A 30 -3.20 -1.73 -17.61
CA ALA A 30 -1.79 -1.67 -17.96
C ALA A 30 -1.19 -3.06 -18.10
N ALA A 31 -0.43 -3.28 -19.18
CA ALA A 31 0.23 -4.56 -19.41
C ALA A 31 1.31 -4.81 -18.36
N VAL A 32 1.22 -5.95 -17.68
CA VAL A 32 2.26 -6.43 -16.76
C VAL A 32 3.22 -7.35 -17.54
N PRO A 33 4.54 -7.12 -17.49
CA PRO A 33 5.51 -7.98 -18.15
C PRO A 33 5.33 -9.47 -17.83
N GLU A 34 5.52 -10.33 -18.84
CA GLU A 34 5.31 -11.78 -18.71
C GLU A 34 6.33 -12.44 -17.77
N ASP A 35 7.54 -11.89 -17.69
CA ASP A 35 8.66 -12.37 -16.87
C ASP A 35 8.48 -12.13 -15.36
N ILE A 36 7.56 -11.24 -14.96
CA ILE A 36 7.16 -11.10 -13.57
C ILE A 36 6.38 -12.37 -13.17
N THR A 37 6.82 -13.03 -12.10
CA THR A 37 6.15 -14.26 -11.60
C THR A 37 4.87 -13.91 -10.86
N VAL A 38 3.83 -14.74 -10.99
CA VAL A 38 2.58 -14.60 -10.22
C VAL A 38 2.88 -14.46 -8.72
N GLY A 39 2.25 -13.49 -8.07
CA GLY A 39 2.46 -13.14 -6.66
C GLY A 39 3.63 -12.20 -6.40
N SER A 40 4.48 -11.91 -7.41
CA SER A 40 5.56 -10.95 -7.27
C SER A 40 5.06 -9.51 -7.41
N PRO A 41 5.64 -8.55 -6.67
CA PRO A 41 5.34 -7.12 -6.86
C PRO A 41 5.63 -6.68 -8.30
N VAL A 42 4.68 -5.96 -8.90
CA VAL A 42 4.83 -5.23 -10.17
C VAL A 42 5.32 -3.82 -9.89
N VAL A 43 4.69 -3.16 -8.92
CA VAL A 43 5.07 -1.84 -8.40
C VAL A 43 5.00 -1.88 -6.88
N MET A 44 5.90 -1.14 -6.22
CA MET A 44 5.91 -1.03 -4.76
C MET A 44 6.58 0.26 -4.29
N ALA A 45 6.16 0.73 -3.11
CA ALA A 45 6.77 1.83 -2.39
C ALA A 45 6.80 1.51 -0.89
N THR A 46 7.56 2.31 -0.14
CA THR A 46 7.75 2.14 1.30
C THR A 46 7.47 3.45 2.02
N ALA A 47 6.83 3.36 3.18
CA ALA A 47 6.65 4.47 4.11
C ALA A 47 7.24 4.09 5.47
N LEU A 48 8.12 4.95 6.02
CA LEU A 48 8.78 4.75 7.30
C LEU A 48 8.17 5.68 8.36
N TYR A 49 7.72 5.10 9.46
CA TYR A 49 7.23 5.83 10.63
C TYR A 49 8.37 6.16 11.59
N THR A 50 8.14 7.14 12.47
CA THR A 50 9.14 7.67 13.39
C THR A 50 9.53 6.71 14.51
N ASP A 51 8.71 5.70 14.80
CA ASP A 51 8.98 4.62 15.74
C ASP A 51 9.74 3.44 15.12
N GLY A 52 10.10 3.52 13.83
CA GLY A 52 10.79 2.48 13.10
C GLY A 52 9.87 1.47 12.41
N THR A 53 8.56 1.50 12.67
CA THR A 53 7.56 0.75 11.90
C THR A 53 7.61 1.18 10.43
N PHE A 54 7.41 0.26 9.49
CA PHE A 54 7.30 0.63 8.07
C PHE A 54 6.25 -0.17 7.32
N VAL A 55 5.64 0.49 6.32
CA VAL A 55 4.70 -0.11 5.37
C VAL A 55 5.41 -0.35 4.05
N VAL A 56 5.20 -1.52 3.46
CA VAL A 56 5.49 -1.81 2.05
C VAL A 56 4.17 -2.04 1.34
N ALA A 57 3.84 -1.21 0.36
CA ALA A 57 2.56 -1.29 -0.35
C ALA A 57 2.75 -1.22 -1.87
N GLY A 58 1.83 -1.84 -2.60
CA GLY A 58 1.94 -1.95 -4.05
C GLY A 58 0.88 -2.85 -4.70
N VAL A 59 1.20 -3.26 -5.93
CA VAL A 59 0.38 -4.17 -6.72
C VAL A 59 1.24 -5.38 -7.12
N SER A 60 0.75 -6.57 -6.84
CA SER A 60 1.37 -7.85 -7.19
C SER A 60 0.64 -8.51 -8.36
N LYS A 61 1.38 -9.22 -9.21
CA LYS A 61 0.82 -9.90 -10.39
C LYS A 61 -0.14 -11.01 -9.96
N SER A 62 -1.38 -10.98 -10.45
CA SER A 62 -2.34 -12.08 -10.25
C SER A 62 -2.10 -13.22 -11.25
N LYS A 63 -2.94 -14.27 -11.19
CA LYS A 63 -2.95 -15.33 -12.20
C LYS A 63 -3.49 -14.86 -13.54
N ASP A 64 -4.43 -13.91 -13.51
CA ASP A 64 -5.14 -13.35 -14.67
C ASP A 64 -4.96 -11.82 -14.66
N PRO A 65 -3.75 -11.31 -15.00
CA PRO A 65 -3.37 -9.91 -14.79
C PRO A 65 -4.09 -8.92 -15.72
N THR A 66 -4.86 -9.41 -16.69
CA THR A 66 -5.73 -8.61 -17.58
C THR A 66 -7.09 -8.30 -16.97
N ASP A 67 -7.49 -9.05 -15.94
CA ASP A 67 -8.76 -8.84 -15.25
C ASP A 67 -8.52 -7.95 -14.03
N TYR A 68 -7.73 -8.45 -13.06
CA TYR A 68 -7.32 -7.70 -11.88
C TYR A 68 -5.98 -8.21 -11.34
N ASN A 69 -5.15 -7.31 -10.82
CA ASN A 69 -3.96 -7.61 -10.03
C ASN A 69 -4.23 -7.39 -8.53
N ILE A 70 -3.32 -7.87 -7.68
CA ILE A 70 -3.54 -7.95 -6.23
C ILE A 70 -2.93 -6.73 -5.54
N VAL A 71 -3.75 -5.90 -4.90
CA VAL A 71 -3.25 -4.84 -4.01
C VAL A 71 -2.70 -5.46 -2.73
N PHE A 72 -1.59 -4.94 -2.24
CA PHE A 72 -1.06 -5.32 -0.94
C PHE A 72 -0.56 -4.11 -0.17
N ALA A 73 -0.64 -4.19 1.17
CA ALA A 73 0.09 -3.36 2.10
C ALA A 73 0.53 -4.24 3.26
N TRP A 74 1.84 -4.40 3.46
CA TRP A 74 2.44 -5.16 4.55
C TRP A 74 3.08 -4.20 5.55
N VAL A 75 2.90 -4.47 6.84
CA VAL A 75 3.53 -3.69 7.90
C VAL A 75 4.56 -4.52 8.62
N TYR A 76 5.67 -3.90 8.92
CA TYR A 76 6.83 -4.48 9.57
C TYR A 76 7.25 -3.61 10.75
N ASP A 77 7.73 -4.26 11.81
CA ASP A 77 8.38 -3.58 12.92
C ASP A 77 9.79 -3.07 12.52
N GLN A 78 10.42 -2.33 13.42
CA GLN A 78 11.78 -1.80 13.25
C GLN A 78 12.86 -2.87 13.03
N ASP A 79 12.58 -4.12 13.42
CA ASP A 79 13.49 -5.27 13.28
C ASP A 79 13.24 -6.05 11.98
N GLY A 80 12.26 -5.63 11.18
CA GLY A 80 11.88 -6.25 9.92
C GLY A 80 10.95 -7.46 10.07
N ASN A 81 10.38 -7.69 11.26
CA ASN A 81 9.36 -8.72 11.44
C ASN A 81 8.02 -8.19 10.95
N LYS A 82 7.33 -9.00 10.14
CA LYS A 82 5.99 -8.67 9.67
C LYS A 82 4.99 -8.78 10.82
N TYR A 83 4.12 -7.80 10.99
CA TYR A 83 3.03 -7.90 11.95
C TYR A 83 2.06 -9.03 11.58
N PRO A 84 1.59 -9.83 12.55
CA PRO A 84 0.63 -10.91 12.30
C PRO A 84 -0.71 -10.35 11.81
N GLY A 85 -1.40 -11.08 10.92
CA GLY A 85 -2.71 -10.66 10.39
C GLY A 85 -2.65 -9.74 9.15
N TRP A 86 -1.46 -9.47 8.62
CA TRP A 86 -1.27 -8.58 7.46
C TRP A 86 -1.08 -9.35 6.15
N PRO A 87 -1.55 -8.85 4.99
CA PRO A 87 -1.86 -7.44 4.67
C PRO A 87 -3.15 -6.88 5.28
N ILE A 88 -3.28 -5.54 5.36
CA ILE A 88 -4.62 -4.92 5.48
C ILE A 88 -5.45 -5.45 4.32
N ASP A 89 -6.68 -5.86 4.62
CA ASP A 89 -7.66 -6.09 3.60
C ASP A 89 -7.98 -4.77 2.89
N LEU A 90 -7.31 -4.54 1.76
CA LEU A 90 -7.58 -3.43 0.86
C LEU A 90 -8.56 -3.86 -0.25
N SER A 91 -9.25 -5.00 -0.10
CA SER A 91 -10.18 -5.48 -1.14
C SER A 91 -11.39 -4.56 -1.35
N ASP A 92 -11.74 -3.75 -0.35
CA ASP A 92 -12.74 -2.68 -0.48
C ASP A 92 -12.21 -1.47 -1.28
N ASN A 93 -10.90 -1.36 -1.49
CA ASN A 93 -10.33 -0.28 -2.30
C ASN A 93 -10.33 -0.70 -3.77
N GLU A 94 -11.27 -0.15 -4.54
CA GLU A 94 -11.36 -0.35 -5.98
C GLU A 94 -10.27 0.39 -6.78
N ASP A 95 -9.40 1.18 -6.13
CA ASP A 95 -8.31 1.94 -6.75
C ASP A 95 -7.23 2.44 -5.76
N PHE A 96 -6.17 3.06 -6.29
CA PHE A 96 -5.12 3.76 -5.52
C PHE A 96 -5.40 5.28 -5.33
N PHE A 97 -6.61 5.75 -5.62
CA PHE A 97 -6.99 7.16 -5.40
C PHE A 97 -7.28 7.49 -3.92
N VAL A 98 -7.14 6.49 -3.03
CA VAL A 98 -7.11 6.73 -1.60
C VAL A 98 -6.07 7.80 -1.24
N ASN A 99 -6.43 8.71 -0.36
CA ASN A 99 -5.51 9.76 0.12
C ASN A 99 -4.79 9.33 1.40
N SER A 100 -5.38 8.39 2.14
CA SER A 100 -4.80 7.88 3.35
C SER A 100 -5.46 6.57 3.79
N ILE A 101 -4.71 5.74 4.50
CA ILE A 101 -5.19 4.50 5.12
C ILE A 101 -4.87 4.57 6.61
N ALA A 102 -5.89 4.44 7.46
CA ALA A 102 -5.73 4.37 8.90
C ALA A 102 -5.65 2.90 9.36
N PHE A 103 -4.74 2.57 10.28
CA PHE A 103 -4.58 1.20 10.76
C PHE A 103 -3.99 1.10 12.16
N SER A 104 -4.12 -0.10 12.74
CA SER A 104 -3.41 -0.53 13.95
C SER A 104 -2.75 -1.90 13.72
N PRO A 105 -1.44 -2.07 14.00
CA PRO A 105 -0.73 -3.34 13.84
C PRO A 105 -1.14 -4.42 14.85
N THR A 106 -1.83 -4.03 15.92
CA THR A 106 -2.34 -4.89 17.00
C THR A 106 -3.85 -4.70 17.16
N ASP A 107 -4.51 -5.57 17.92
CA ASP A 107 -5.93 -5.47 18.31
C ASP A 107 -6.18 -4.29 19.27
N ALA A 108 -5.82 -3.08 18.86
CA ALA A 108 -6.15 -1.85 19.54
C ALA A 108 -7.52 -1.36 19.06
N ASP A 109 -8.34 -0.86 19.98
CA ASP A 109 -9.70 -0.36 19.70
C ASP A 109 -9.72 0.90 18.81
N GLU A 110 -8.58 1.60 18.68
CA GLU A 110 -8.41 2.79 17.83
C GLU A 110 -7.20 2.64 16.90
N ALA A 111 -7.27 3.27 15.72
CA ALA A 111 -6.20 3.29 14.73
C ALA A 111 -5.08 4.25 15.18
N ASP A 112 -3.88 3.71 15.45
CA ASP A 112 -2.73 4.51 15.90
C ASP A 112 -1.93 5.12 14.74
N TYR A 113 -2.05 4.55 13.53
CA TYR A 113 -1.22 4.89 12.37
C TYR A 113 -2.05 5.47 11.23
N LEU A 114 -1.50 6.50 10.59
CA LEU A 114 -2.00 7.03 9.32
C LEU A 114 -0.93 6.88 8.23
N LEU A 115 -1.24 6.10 7.20
CA LEU A 115 -0.47 6.08 5.96
C LEU A 115 -1.05 7.12 5.00
N ILE A 116 -0.32 8.19 4.73
CA ILE A 116 -0.70 9.17 3.70
C ILE A 116 -0.22 8.65 2.35
N VAL A 117 -1.09 8.67 1.34
CA VAL A 117 -0.74 8.30 -0.03
C VAL A 117 -0.68 9.57 -0.87
N SER A 118 0.54 9.94 -1.26
CA SER A 118 0.81 11.15 -2.03
C SER A 118 1.64 10.83 -3.27
N GLU A 119 1.50 11.66 -4.29
CA GLU A 119 2.35 11.63 -5.48
C GLU A 119 3.46 12.68 -5.35
N ALA A 120 4.61 12.39 -5.94
CA ALA A 120 5.64 13.39 -6.17
C ALA A 120 5.09 14.49 -7.10
N LYS A 121 5.40 15.75 -6.77
CA LYS A 121 5.13 16.89 -7.65
C LYS A 121 6.47 17.35 -8.23
N VAL A 122 6.53 17.50 -9.56
CA VAL A 122 7.65 18.15 -10.26
C VAL A 122 7.48 19.66 -10.22
#